data_AF-A0A7X7PJ01-F1
#
_entry.id   AF-A0A7X7PJ01-F1
#
_cell.length_a   1.000
_cell.length_b   1.000
_cell.length_c   1.000
_cell.angle_alpha   90.00
_cell.angle_beta   90.00
_cell.angle_gamma   90.00
#
_symmetry.space_group_name_H-M   'P 1'
#
loop_
_entity.id
_entity.type
_entity.pdbx_description
1 polymer ?
#
loop_
_entity_poly.entity_id
_entity_poly.type
_entity_poly.pdbx_seq_one_letter_code
_entity_poly.pdbx_strand_id
1 'polypeptide(L)'
;MEFVSGFLVWIAFGLVAPFLVRTLYRAEGTTRFLTFTFGMFGAFIGGMLGTSAYIFHDPNPLRLGGMLGALLGASFFSFLYHFMARHAV
;
A
#
# COMPACT_ATOMS: atom_id res chain seq x y z
N MET A 1 -5.36 -10.19 19.56
CA MET A 1 -4.85 -8.80 19.57
C MET A 1 -3.90 -8.55 18.40
N GLU A 2 -2.96 -9.46 18.12
CA GLU A 2 -1.95 -9.26 17.06
C GLU A 2 -2.52 -9.06 15.64
N PHE A 3 -3.60 -9.76 15.32
CA PHE A 3 -4.29 -9.63 14.04
C PHE A 3 -4.74 -8.19 13.77
N VAL A 4 -5.42 -7.55 14.73
CA VAL A 4 -5.91 -6.18 14.59
C VAL A 4 -4.75 -5.19 14.51
N SER A 5 -3.71 -5.35 15.35
CA SER A 5 -2.53 -4.50 15.28
C SER A 5 -1.79 -4.61 13.95
N GLY A 6 -1.77 -5.79 13.32
CA GLY A 6 -1.19 -5.98 12.01
C GLY A 6 -1.89 -5.17 10.91
N PHE A 7 -3.23 -5.14 10.93
CA PHE A 7 -3.98 -4.28 10.01
C PHE A 7 -3.77 -2.79 10.27
N LEU A 8 -3.60 -2.37 11.53
CA LEU A 8 -3.25 -0.99 11.84
C LEU A 8 -1.88 -0.60 11.24
N VAL A 9 -0.91 -1.52 11.25
CA VAL A 9 0.39 -1.30 10.58
C VAL A 9 0.22 -1.17 9.06
N TRP A 10 -0.64 -1.99 8.45
CA TRP A 10 -0.90 -1.88 7.01
C TRP A 10 -1.58 -0.56 6.65
N ILE A 11 -2.52 -0.10 7.47
CA ILE A 11 -3.13 1.22 7.32
C ILE A 11 -2.07 2.31 7.44
N ALA A 12 -1.15 2.21 8.41
CA ALA A 12 -0.05 3.15 8.53
C ALA A 12 0.83 3.18 7.26
N PHE A 13 1.16 2.03 6.67
CA PHE A 13 1.86 1.97 5.38
C PHE A 13 1.04 2.56 4.23
N GLY A 14 -0.26 2.29 4.19
CA GLY A 14 -1.21 2.84 3.22
C GLY A 14 -1.40 4.37 3.33
N LEU A 15 -0.92 5.00 4.41
CA LEU A 15 -0.87 6.46 4.55
C LEU A 15 0.53 7.03 4.33
N VAL A 16 1.58 6.38 4.84
CA VAL A 16 2.96 6.88 4.74
C VAL A 16 3.53 6.70 3.34
N ALA A 17 3.37 5.52 2.73
CA ALA A 17 3.97 5.25 1.42
C ALA A 17 3.43 6.15 0.30
N PRO A 18 2.12 6.42 0.18
CA PRO A 18 1.60 7.33 -0.86
C PRO A 18 2.04 8.77 -0.66
N PHE A 19 2.23 9.19 0.60
CA PHE A 19 2.79 10.50 0.90
C PHE A 19 4.22 10.63 0.37
N LEU A 20 5.06 9.61 0.57
CA LEU A 20 6.42 9.57 0.02
C LEU A 20 6.39 9.57 -1.51
N VAL A 21 5.58 8.72 -2.13
CA VAL A 21 5.45 8.65 -3.59
C VAL A 21 5.00 9.99 -4.17
N ARG A 22 4.00 10.63 -3.56
CA ARG A 22 3.53 11.95 -4.00
C ARG A 22 4.62 13.01 -3.88
N THR A 23 5.45 12.94 -2.86
CA THR A 23 6.53 13.91 -2.62
C THR A 23 7.66 13.74 -3.63
N LEU A 24 8.03 12.49 -3.95
CA LEU A 24 9.15 12.17 -4.85
C LEU A 24 8.76 12.16 -6.33
N TYR A 25 7.52 11.78 -6.66
CA TYR A 25 7.10 11.47 -8.03
C TYR A 25 5.80 12.19 -8.43
N ARG A 26 5.56 13.38 -7.87
CA ARG A 26 4.35 14.17 -8.15
C ARG A 26 4.12 14.35 -9.66
N ALA A 27 2.87 14.22 -10.08
CA ALA A 27 2.43 14.44 -11.46
C ALA A 27 1.32 15.49 -11.48
N GLU A 28 1.24 16.28 -12.55
CA GLU A 28 0.15 17.23 -12.75
C GLU A 28 -1.18 16.48 -12.97
N GLY A 29 -2.30 17.07 -12.55
CA GLY A 29 -3.61 16.40 -12.59
C GLY A 29 -3.88 15.36 -11.49
N THR A 30 -2.90 15.03 -10.63
CA THR A 30 -3.10 14.05 -9.54
C THR A 30 -3.66 14.66 -8.26
N THR A 31 -4.75 14.07 -7.75
CA THR A 31 -5.38 14.54 -6.49
C THR A 31 -4.81 13.81 -5.28
N ARG A 32 -4.79 14.50 -4.12
CA ARG A 32 -4.37 13.89 -2.84
C ARG A 32 -5.28 12.73 -2.48
N PHE A 33 -6.59 12.93 -2.60
CA PHE A 33 -7.59 11.93 -2.25
C PHE A 33 -7.35 10.60 -2.99
N LEU A 34 -7.26 10.62 -4.33
CA LEU A 34 -7.01 9.39 -5.09
C LEU A 34 -5.65 8.75 -4.76
N THR A 35 -4.61 9.56 -4.52
CA THR A 35 -3.29 9.05 -4.13
C THR A 35 -3.37 8.19 -2.86
N PHE A 36 -3.99 8.71 -1.81
CA PHE A 36 -4.11 7.98 -0.54
C PHE A 36 -5.09 6.82 -0.64
N THR A 37 -6.16 6.95 -1.42
CA THR A 37 -7.08 5.84 -1.70
C THR A 37 -6.35 4.68 -2.37
N PHE A 38 -5.61 4.92 -3.46
CA PHE A 38 -4.84 3.88 -4.13
C PHE A 38 -3.76 3.28 -3.23
N GLY A 39 -3.13 4.10 -2.40
CA GLY A 39 -2.23 3.66 -1.34
C GLY A 39 -2.84 2.68 -0.36
N MET A 40 -4.02 3.03 0.17
CA MET A 40 -4.76 2.20 1.11
C MET A 40 -5.20 0.88 0.48
N PHE A 41 -5.74 0.91 -0.73
CA PHE A 41 -6.08 -0.31 -1.48
C PHE A 41 -4.83 -1.15 -1.77
N GLY A 42 -3.74 -0.52 -2.19
CA GLY A 42 -2.47 -1.19 -2.45
C GLY A 42 -1.89 -1.85 -1.20
N ALA A 43 -1.92 -1.18 -0.04
CA ALA A 43 -1.52 -1.76 1.24
C ALA A 43 -2.34 -3.00 1.58
N PHE A 44 -3.66 -2.92 1.40
CA PHE A 44 -4.54 -4.03 1.73
C PHE A 44 -4.33 -5.22 0.79
N ILE A 45 -4.35 -5.00 -0.53
CA ILE A 45 -4.15 -6.05 -1.53
C ILE A 45 -2.75 -6.67 -1.38
N GLY A 46 -1.72 -5.83 -1.30
CA GLY A 46 -0.34 -6.27 -1.17
C GLY A 46 -0.10 -7.03 0.14
N GLY A 47 -0.66 -6.55 1.25
CA GLY A 47 -0.57 -7.23 2.53
C GLY A 47 -1.23 -8.60 2.50
N MET A 48 -2.46 -8.68 1.96
CA MET A 48 -3.20 -9.94 1.81
C MET A 48 -2.43 -10.95 0.95
N LEU A 49 -1.87 -10.51 -0.19
CA LEU A 49 -1.01 -11.33 -1.04
C LEU A 49 0.25 -11.79 -0.30
N GLY A 50 0.89 -10.89 0.46
CA GLY A 50 2.07 -11.20 1.25
C GLY A 50 1.82 -12.19 2.40
N THR A 51 0.59 -12.25 2.91
CA THR A 51 0.15 -13.25 3.90
C THR A 51 -0.33 -14.56 3.28
N SER A 52 -0.57 -14.61 1.96
CA SER A 52 -1.28 -15.71 1.30
C SER A 52 -0.63 -17.09 1.47
N ALA A 53 0.70 -17.14 1.44
CA ALA A 53 1.48 -18.37 1.61
C ALA A 53 1.29 -19.04 2.99
N TYR A 54 0.74 -18.33 3.97
CA TYR A 54 0.66 -18.78 5.35
C TYR A 54 -0.76 -18.79 5.93
N ILE A 55 -1.78 -18.61 5.09
CA ILE A 55 -3.19 -18.53 5.51
C ILE A 55 -3.62 -19.73 6.36
N PHE A 56 -3.16 -20.93 6.03
CA PHE A 56 -3.57 -22.17 6.70
C PHE A 56 -2.72 -22.56 7.92
N HIS A 57 -1.64 -21.84 8.20
CA HIS A 57 -0.72 -22.17 9.28
C HIS A 57 -0.65 -21.08 10.35
N ASP A 58 -0.51 -19.82 9.94
CA ASP A 58 -0.47 -18.67 10.84
C ASP A 58 -0.72 -17.38 10.04
N PRO A 59 -1.99 -16.91 9.98
CA PRO A 59 -2.40 -15.74 9.21
C PRO A 59 -2.11 -14.42 9.95
N ASN A 60 -0.97 -14.31 10.62
CA ASN A 60 -0.58 -13.10 11.32
C ASN A 60 -0.17 -11.98 10.32
N PRO A 61 -0.87 -10.83 10.27
CA PRO A 61 -0.57 -9.75 9.31
C PRO A 61 0.74 -9.02 9.62
N LEU A 62 1.28 -9.17 10.84
CA LEU A 62 2.58 -8.64 11.25
C LEU A 62 3.76 -9.46 10.70
N ARG A 63 3.50 -10.57 9.99
CA ARG A 63 4.58 -11.31 9.33
C ARG A 63 5.27 -10.45 8.29
N LEU A 64 6.57 -10.72 8.13
CA LEU A 64 7.42 -10.01 7.20
C LEU A 64 6.82 -9.97 5.78
N GLY A 65 6.23 -11.09 5.32
CA GLY A 65 5.53 -11.14 4.02
C GLY A 65 4.36 -10.17 3.92
N GLY A 66 3.49 -10.12 4.93
CA GLY A 66 2.36 -9.19 4.99
C GLY A 66 2.80 -7.72 5.08
N MET A 67 3.78 -7.42 5.92
CA MET A 67 4.32 -6.07 6.07
C MET A 67 5.00 -5.57 4.79
N LEU A 68 5.87 -6.38 4.18
CA LEU A 68 6.53 -6.04 2.92
C LEU A 68 5.52 -5.94 1.79
N GLY A 69 4.57 -6.88 1.72
CA GLY A 69 3.48 -6.85 0.76
C GLY A 69 2.66 -5.56 0.86
N ALA A 70 2.28 -5.15 2.07
CA ALA A 70 1.54 -3.91 2.28
C ALA A 70 2.35 -2.67 1.91
N LEU A 71 3.62 -2.60 2.30
CA LEU A 71 4.49 -1.48 1.96
C LEU A 71 4.71 -1.36 0.44
N LEU A 72 5.03 -2.47 -0.22
CA LEU A 72 5.26 -2.53 -1.67
C LEU A 72 3.96 -2.24 -2.42
N GLY A 73 2.84 -2.85 -2.01
CA GLY A 73 1.53 -2.63 -2.61
C GLY A 73 1.09 -1.17 -2.51
N ALA A 74 1.21 -0.54 -1.34
CA ALA A 74 0.88 0.88 -1.15
C ALA A 74 1.74 1.79 -2.03
N SER A 75 3.05 1.52 -2.08
CA SER A 75 4.00 2.27 -2.89
C SER A 75 3.70 2.10 -4.38
N PHE A 76 3.50 0.87 -4.83
CA PHE A 76 3.29 0.52 -6.24
C PHE A 76 2.02 1.12 -6.81
N PHE A 77 0.87 0.97 -6.13
CA PHE A 77 -0.40 1.51 -6.62
C PHE A 77 -0.40 3.04 -6.67
N SER A 78 0.15 3.68 -5.64
CA SER A 78 0.30 5.13 -5.61
C SER A 78 1.24 5.63 -6.70
N PHE A 79 2.32 4.88 -6.95
CA PHE A 79 3.29 5.20 -7.99
C PHE A 79 2.66 5.06 -9.37
N LEU A 80 1.93 3.96 -9.62
CA LEU A 80 1.24 3.71 -10.88
C LEU A 80 0.24 4.83 -11.20
N TYR A 81 -0.50 5.33 -10.21
CA TYR A 81 -1.40 6.47 -10.40
C TYR A 81 -0.66 7.71 -10.93
N HIS A 82 0.46 8.08 -10.30
CA HIS A 82 1.25 9.24 -10.74
C HIS A 82 1.97 8.98 -12.07
N PHE A 83 2.46 7.76 -12.28
CA PHE A 83 3.12 7.36 -13.51
C PHE A 83 2.16 7.44 -14.71
N MET A 84 0.95 6.90 -14.58
CA MET A 84 -0.07 6.96 -15.61
C MET A 84 -0.50 8.40 -15.89
N ALA A 85 -0.70 9.22 -14.86
CA ALA A 85 -1.06 10.62 -15.02
C ALA A 85 -0.02 11.43 -15.82
N ARG A 86 1.28 11.08 -15.73
CA ARG A 86 2.33 11.73 -16.53
C ARG A 86 2.32 11.36 -18.01
N HIS A 87 1.77 10.19 -18.37
CA HIS A 87 1.76 9.70 -19.76
C HIS A 87 0.40 9.92 -20.45
N ALA A 88 -0.63 10.29 -19.70
CA ALA A 88 -1.96 10.59 -20.23
C ALA A 88 -2.13 12.05 -20.68
N VAL A 89 -1.15 12.91 -20.40
CA VAL A 89 -1.07 14.32 -20.82
C VAL A 89 0.07 14.44 -21.83
#